data_AF-A0A7X7RN83-F1
#
_entry.id   AF-A0A7X7RN83-F1
#
_cell.length_a   1.000
_cell.length_b   1.000
_cell.length_c   1.000
_cell.angle_alpha   90.00
_cell.angle_beta   90.00
_cell.angle_gamma   90.00
#
_symmetry.space_group_name_H-M   'P 1'
#
loop_
_entity.id
_entity.type
_entity.pdbx_description
1 polymer ?
#
loop_
_entity_poly.entity_id
_entity_poly.type
_entity_poly.pdbx_seq_one_letter_code
_entity_poly.pdbx_strand_id
1 'polypeptide(L)'
;RVPGFYTSNCDEMRLRAKIGSEVEVIDIIELVDTAKKLSAEEAARGVEAVRKTASTCCAKVEKEIEAGGRMYEAFRKTAAKYNLTAYAVRCWPEWSDIFGIAPCAVLGMLNNDRMVSSCEGDVLGAVLMQMETSLSGGIPFFADLISFDYDQNTAVLWHCGAAPSAICRKFEETTLNQHFRVDGGNKKGLTNEFSMKAGPITLAQLDEDGDGYRMLIAKGNALDTEPFIRGNPLNVRFDCSVERLINTIMTEGFKHHYSIIHADIENELIELCRWLGITPVLVK
;
A
#
# COMPACT_ATOMS: atom_id res chain seq x y z
N ARG A 1 6.74 -7.72 -9.75
CA ARG A 1 6.72 -6.28 -10.13
C ARG A 1 5.99 -6.03 -11.44
N VAL A 2 5.51 -4.82 -11.65
CA VAL A 2 4.90 -4.33 -12.90
C VAL A 2 5.96 -3.87 -13.92
N PRO A 3 5.64 -3.75 -15.23
CA PRO A 3 6.60 -3.27 -16.23
C PRO A 3 7.14 -1.86 -15.92
N GLY A 4 8.45 -1.65 -16.07
CA GLY A 4 9.12 -0.36 -15.86
C GLY A 4 9.50 -0.04 -14.40
N PHE A 5 8.99 -0.79 -13.42
CA PHE A 5 9.24 -0.55 -12.00
C PHE A 5 10.45 -1.36 -11.51
N TYR A 6 11.63 -1.08 -12.08
CA TYR A 6 12.85 -1.83 -11.77
C TYR A 6 13.25 -1.74 -10.29
N THR A 7 13.00 -0.60 -9.66
CA THR A 7 13.29 -0.29 -8.25
C THR A 7 12.32 -0.97 -7.25
N SER A 8 11.32 -1.69 -7.75
CA SER A 8 10.39 -2.48 -6.93
C SER A 8 10.86 -3.92 -6.73
N ASN A 9 11.96 -4.33 -7.39
CA ASN A 9 12.57 -5.65 -7.19
C ASN A 9 13.54 -5.64 -6.00
N CYS A 10 14.05 -6.81 -5.63
CA CYS A 10 15.10 -6.94 -4.61
C CYS A 10 16.09 -8.07 -4.96
N ASP A 11 17.26 -8.03 -4.34
CA ASP A 11 18.14 -9.20 -4.20
C ASP A 11 17.63 -10.10 -3.05
N GLU A 12 16.96 -11.20 -3.40
CA GLU A 12 16.35 -12.14 -2.44
C GLU A 12 17.37 -12.72 -1.45
N MET A 13 18.60 -13.00 -1.91
CA MET A 13 19.64 -13.59 -1.07
C MET A 13 20.17 -12.57 -0.07
N ARG A 14 20.37 -11.33 -0.52
CA ARG A 14 20.76 -10.22 0.36
C ARG A 14 19.67 -9.89 1.36
N LEU A 15 18.41 -9.85 0.92
CA LEU A 15 17.26 -9.62 1.79
C LEU A 15 17.21 -10.66 2.90
N ARG A 16 17.36 -11.94 2.56
CA ARG A 16 17.42 -13.02 3.55
C ARG A 16 18.62 -12.90 4.48
N ALA A 17 19.80 -12.55 3.97
CA ALA A 17 21.02 -12.48 4.77
C ALA A 17 21.06 -11.28 5.74
N LYS A 18 20.50 -10.13 5.34
CA LYS A 18 20.59 -8.87 6.11
C LYS A 18 19.35 -8.59 6.96
N ILE A 19 18.16 -8.78 6.39
CA ILE A 19 16.88 -8.48 7.05
C ILE A 19 16.25 -9.75 7.61
N GLY A 20 16.51 -10.90 7.00
CA GLY A 20 15.96 -12.19 7.44
C GLY A 20 14.68 -12.59 6.72
N SER A 21 14.10 -11.72 5.89
CA SER A 21 12.90 -12.03 5.10
C SER A 21 13.18 -13.03 3.99
N GLU A 22 12.21 -13.90 3.72
CA GLU A 22 12.21 -14.86 2.61
C GLU A 22 11.17 -14.43 1.58
N VAL A 23 11.46 -14.63 0.30
CA VAL A 23 10.58 -14.26 -0.82
C VAL A 23 10.07 -15.54 -1.47
N GLU A 24 8.76 -15.72 -1.45
CA GLU A 24 8.08 -16.77 -2.21
C GLU A 24 7.44 -16.14 -3.45
N VAL A 25 7.81 -16.60 -4.65
CA VAL A 25 7.28 -16.09 -5.91
C VAL A 25 6.06 -16.91 -6.32
N ILE A 26 4.88 -16.30 -6.21
CA ILE A 26 3.61 -16.93 -6.57
C ILE A 26 3.08 -16.33 -7.87
N ASP A 27 2.74 -17.21 -8.82
CA ASP A 27 2.11 -16.79 -10.07
C ASP A 27 0.68 -16.29 -9.81
N ILE A 28 0.25 -15.22 -10.51
CA ILE A 28 -1.09 -14.66 -10.37
C ILE A 28 -2.17 -15.71 -10.68
N ILE A 29 -1.89 -16.68 -11.54
CA ILE A 29 -2.81 -17.79 -11.86
C ILE A 29 -3.11 -18.66 -10.64
N GLU A 30 -2.20 -18.82 -9.68
CA GLU A 30 -2.48 -19.55 -8.43
C GLU A 30 -3.62 -18.86 -7.64
N LEU A 31 -3.61 -17.52 -7.58
CA LEU A 31 -4.68 -16.74 -6.95
C LEU A 31 -5.99 -16.82 -7.74
N VAL A 32 -5.93 -16.73 -9.07
CA VAL A 32 -7.08 -16.87 -9.96
C VAL A 32 -7.75 -18.23 -9.78
N ASP A 33 -6.96 -19.31 -9.77
CA ASP A 33 -7.46 -20.67 -9.62
C ASP A 33 -7.98 -20.93 -8.22
N THR A 34 -7.33 -20.37 -7.20
CA THR A 34 -7.83 -20.41 -5.82
C THR A 34 -9.20 -19.74 -5.71
N ALA A 35 -9.38 -18.55 -6.32
CA ALA A 35 -10.65 -17.83 -6.33
C ALA A 35 -11.80 -18.60 -7.02
N LYS A 36 -11.48 -19.32 -8.11
CA LYS A 36 -12.44 -20.18 -8.83
C LYS A 36 -12.87 -21.40 -8.03
N LYS A 37 -11.97 -21.94 -7.18
CA LYS A 37 -12.20 -23.15 -6.38
C LYS A 37 -12.82 -22.88 -5.00
N LEU A 38 -13.09 -21.61 -4.66
CA LEU A 38 -13.76 -21.26 -3.41
C LEU A 38 -15.14 -21.92 -3.31
N SER A 39 -15.49 -22.40 -2.12
CA SER A 39 -16.85 -22.86 -1.84
C SER A 39 -17.85 -21.69 -1.92
N ALA A 40 -19.14 -22.01 -2.02
CA ALA A 40 -20.19 -20.98 -1.99
C ALA A 40 -20.17 -20.18 -0.68
N GLU A 41 -19.87 -20.83 0.44
CA GLU A 41 -19.78 -20.22 1.77
C GLU A 41 -18.59 -19.24 1.85
N GLU A 42 -17.44 -19.63 1.30
CA GLU A 42 -16.24 -18.78 1.25
C GLU A 42 -16.47 -17.56 0.37
N ALA A 43 -17.07 -17.75 -0.82
CA ALA A 43 -17.42 -16.65 -1.70
C ALA A 43 -18.42 -15.68 -1.04
N ALA A 44 -19.43 -16.20 -0.34
CA ALA A 44 -20.40 -15.38 0.39
C ALA A 44 -19.75 -14.58 1.53
N ARG A 45 -18.81 -15.18 2.28
CA ARG A 45 -18.02 -14.47 3.29
C ARG A 45 -17.20 -13.33 2.68
N GLY A 46 -16.55 -13.58 1.54
CA GLY A 46 -15.82 -12.54 0.82
C GLY A 46 -16.71 -11.39 0.36
N VAL A 47 -17.90 -11.69 -0.17
CA VAL A 47 -18.91 -10.68 -0.55
C VAL A 47 -19.31 -9.81 0.64
N GLU A 48 -19.57 -10.44 1.79
CA GLU A 48 -19.89 -9.71 3.02
C GLU A 48 -18.73 -8.80 3.47
N ALA A 49 -17.48 -9.29 3.38
CA ALA A 49 -16.30 -8.50 3.70
C ALA A 49 -16.16 -7.27 2.79
N VAL A 50 -16.38 -7.41 1.48
CA VAL A 50 -16.38 -6.28 0.54
C VAL A 50 -17.46 -5.26 0.90
N ARG A 51 -18.69 -5.70 1.20
CA ARG A 51 -19.77 -4.77 1.55
C ARG A 51 -19.51 -4.00 2.85
N LYS A 52 -18.73 -4.58 3.77
CA LYS A 52 -18.34 -3.91 5.02
C LYS A 52 -17.15 -2.97 4.87
N THR A 53 -16.50 -2.90 3.71
CA THR A 53 -15.33 -2.03 3.51
C THR A 53 -15.69 -0.54 3.48
N ALA A 54 -16.93 -0.22 3.12
CA ALA A 54 -17.41 1.14 2.93
C ALA A 54 -18.82 1.33 3.50
N SER A 55 -19.13 2.55 3.93
CA SER A 55 -20.47 2.94 4.37
C SER A 55 -21.45 3.03 3.20
N THR A 56 -20.98 3.54 2.06
CA THR A 56 -21.78 3.64 0.83
C THR A 56 -21.20 2.73 -0.25
N CYS A 57 -22.06 1.94 -0.90
CA CYS A 57 -21.70 1.16 -2.09
C CYS A 57 -22.40 1.75 -3.31
N CYS A 58 -21.64 2.16 -4.34
CA CYS A 58 -22.21 2.61 -5.59
C CYS A 58 -22.99 1.49 -6.29
N ALA A 59 -24.22 1.74 -6.74
CA ALA A 59 -25.01 0.72 -7.45
C ALA A 59 -24.30 0.14 -8.70
N LYS A 60 -23.36 0.88 -9.30
CA LYS A 60 -22.59 0.44 -10.47
C LYS A 60 -21.55 -0.64 -10.17
N VAL A 61 -21.16 -0.83 -8.90
CA VAL A 61 -20.17 -1.84 -8.51
C VAL A 61 -20.78 -3.20 -8.17
N GLU A 62 -22.11 -3.31 -8.15
CA GLU A 62 -22.81 -4.49 -7.64
C GLU A 62 -22.38 -5.78 -8.35
N LYS A 63 -22.13 -5.71 -9.67
CA LYS A 63 -21.67 -6.86 -10.47
C LYS A 63 -20.21 -7.25 -10.19
N GLU A 64 -19.40 -6.37 -9.58
CA GLU A 64 -18.00 -6.62 -9.24
C GLU A 64 -17.77 -7.07 -7.79
N ILE A 65 -18.79 -6.96 -6.90
CA ILE A 65 -18.64 -7.28 -5.48
C ILE A 65 -18.26 -8.75 -5.27
N GLU A 66 -18.87 -9.69 -5.99
CA GLU A 66 -18.51 -11.11 -5.88
C GLU A 66 -17.07 -11.36 -6.34
N ALA A 67 -16.63 -10.72 -7.43
CA ALA A 67 -15.25 -10.83 -7.88
C ALA A 67 -14.27 -10.29 -6.82
N GLY A 68 -14.56 -9.14 -6.22
CA GLY A 68 -13.77 -8.59 -5.11
C GLY A 68 -13.71 -9.53 -3.91
N GLY A 69 -14.84 -10.11 -3.54
CA GLY A 69 -14.94 -11.03 -2.40
C GLY A 69 -14.16 -12.32 -2.62
N ARG A 70 -14.27 -12.92 -3.81
CA ARG A 70 -13.50 -14.10 -4.19
C ARG A 70 -12.00 -13.81 -4.23
N MET A 71 -11.61 -12.64 -4.74
CA MET A 71 -10.20 -12.23 -4.77
C MET A 71 -9.63 -12.09 -3.36
N TYR A 72 -10.33 -11.39 -2.48
CA TYR A 72 -9.92 -11.22 -1.08
C TYR A 72 -9.74 -12.56 -0.36
N GLU A 73 -10.70 -13.48 -0.48
CA GLU A 73 -10.61 -14.81 0.12
C GLU A 73 -9.50 -15.67 -0.51
N ALA A 74 -9.24 -15.51 -1.81
CA ALA A 74 -8.13 -16.19 -2.48
C ALA A 74 -6.76 -15.73 -1.94
N PHE A 75 -6.57 -14.42 -1.72
CA PHE A 75 -5.37 -13.90 -1.07
C PHE A 75 -5.21 -14.46 0.34
N ARG A 76 -6.28 -14.51 1.14
CA ARG A 76 -6.22 -15.07 2.51
C ARG A 76 -5.89 -16.55 2.53
N LYS A 77 -6.52 -17.35 1.67
CA LYS A 77 -6.22 -18.79 1.55
C LYS A 77 -4.81 -19.05 1.05
N THR A 78 -4.35 -18.26 0.08
CA THR A 78 -2.97 -18.36 -0.44
C THR A 78 -1.97 -18.01 0.66
N ALA A 79 -2.23 -16.96 1.45
CA ALA A 79 -1.36 -16.58 2.56
C ALA A 79 -1.26 -17.71 3.60
N ALA A 80 -2.39 -18.33 3.94
CA ALA A 80 -2.41 -19.48 4.84
C ALA A 80 -1.67 -20.70 4.26
N LYS A 81 -1.86 -20.99 2.96
CA LYS A 81 -1.24 -22.13 2.27
C LYS A 81 0.30 -22.03 2.25
N TYR A 82 0.82 -20.83 1.98
CA TYR A 82 2.27 -20.58 1.84
C TYR A 82 2.89 -19.95 3.10
N ASN A 83 2.12 -19.82 4.19
CA ASN A 83 2.55 -19.18 5.44
C ASN A 83 3.12 -17.75 5.24
N LEU A 84 2.44 -16.96 4.41
CA LEU A 84 2.86 -15.59 4.09
C LEU A 84 2.43 -14.61 5.18
N THR A 85 3.28 -13.64 5.44
CA THR A 85 3.01 -12.53 6.37
C THR A 85 2.77 -11.19 5.66
N ALA A 86 3.16 -11.10 4.39
CA ALA A 86 2.96 -9.93 3.55
C ALA A 86 2.91 -10.31 2.07
N TYR A 87 2.43 -9.39 1.24
CA TYR A 87 2.42 -9.48 -0.22
C TYR A 87 3.09 -8.27 -0.86
N ALA A 88 3.79 -8.52 -1.96
CA ALA A 88 4.13 -7.51 -2.93
C ALA A 88 3.40 -7.82 -4.24
N VAL A 89 2.28 -7.13 -4.50
CA VAL A 89 1.35 -7.54 -5.56
C VAL A 89 1.65 -6.81 -6.85
N ARG A 90 2.04 -7.55 -7.90
CA ARG A 90 1.99 -7.06 -9.28
C ARG A 90 0.52 -6.84 -9.65
N CYS A 91 -0.03 -5.67 -9.37
CA CYS A 91 -1.46 -5.35 -9.44
C CYS A 91 -1.97 -5.01 -10.85
N TRP A 92 -1.08 -4.85 -11.83
CA TRP A 92 -1.38 -4.59 -13.25
C TRP A 92 -0.24 -5.12 -14.14
N PRO A 93 -0.40 -5.25 -15.47
CA PRO A 93 -1.61 -4.97 -16.27
C PRO A 93 -2.66 -6.09 -16.26
N GLU A 94 -2.28 -7.34 -15.97
CA GLU A 94 -3.06 -8.50 -16.44
C GLU A 94 -4.34 -8.79 -15.63
N TRP A 95 -4.43 -8.31 -14.38
CA TRP A 95 -5.55 -8.60 -13.47
C TRP A 95 -6.92 -8.31 -14.09
N SER A 96 -7.01 -7.20 -14.80
CA SER A 96 -8.23 -6.76 -15.49
C SER A 96 -8.72 -7.80 -16.50
N ASP A 97 -7.79 -8.45 -17.21
CA ASP A 97 -8.07 -9.39 -18.29
C ASP A 97 -8.30 -10.81 -17.76
N ILE A 98 -7.48 -11.25 -16.81
CA ILE A 98 -7.50 -12.64 -16.32
C ILE A 98 -8.48 -12.88 -15.16
N PHE A 99 -8.76 -11.84 -14.36
CA PHE A 99 -9.65 -11.91 -13.19
C PHE A 99 -10.92 -11.08 -13.39
N GLY A 100 -10.88 -10.05 -14.25
CA GLY A 100 -12.02 -9.18 -14.56
C GLY A 100 -12.02 -7.85 -13.80
N ILE A 101 -11.21 -7.71 -12.75
CA ILE A 101 -11.05 -6.48 -11.97
C ILE A 101 -9.60 -6.32 -11.50
N ALA A 102 -9.16 -5.09 -11.24
CA ALA A 102 -7.88 -4.85 -10.56
C ALA A 102 -8.01 -5.08 -9.04
N PRO A 103 -6.91 -5.42 -8.34
CA PRO A 103 -6.95 -5.79 -6.92
C PRO A 103 -6.96 -4.61 -5.96
N CYS A 104 -6.95 -3.35 -6.42
CA CYS A 104 -6.66 -2.17 -5.58
C CYS A 104 -7.49 -2.10 -4.28
N ALA A 105 -8.83 -2.19 -4.34
CA ALA A 105 -9.64 -2.19 -3.12
C ALA A 105 -9.37 -3.41 -2.22
N VAL A 106 -9.07 -4.57 -2.80
CA VAL A 106 -8.73 -5.79 -2.05
C VAL A 106 -7.40 -5.63 -1.32
N LEU A 107 -6.41 -4.95 -1.91
CA LEU A 107 -5.15 -4.65 -1.21
C LEU A 107 -5.40 -3.74 0.00
N GLY A 108 -6.28 -2.75 -0.12
CA GLY A 108 -6.73 -1.95 1.02
C GLY A 108 -7.41 -2.78 2.12
N MET A 109 -8.21 -3.78 1.74
CA MET A 109 -8.83 -4.72 2.68
C MET A 109 -7.78 -5.60 3.39
N LEU A 110 -6.80 -6.13 2.66
CA LEU A 110 -5.73 -6.94 3.24
C LEU A 110 -4.90 -6.11 4.24
N ASN A 111 -4.57 -4.86 3.88
CA ASN A 111 -3.87 -3.93 4.77
C ASN A 111 -4.69 -3.62 6.04
N ASN A 112 -6.01 -3.45 5.94
CA ASN A 112 -6.91 -3.32 7.11
C ASN A 112 -6.79 -4.52 8.05
N ASP A 113 -6.68 -5.72 7.50
CA ASP A 113 -6.57 -6.97 8.27
C ASP A 113 -5.13 -7.30 8.69
N ARG A 114 -4.20 -6.35 8.53
CA ARG A 114 -2.77 -6.49 8.83
C ARG A 114 -2.07 -7.59 8.02
N MET A 115 -2.65 -8.00 6.90
CA MET A 115 -1.95 -8.74 5.86
C MET A 115 -1.34 -7.71 4.91
N VAL A 116 -0.17 -7.20 5.31
CA VAL A 116 0.52 -6.12 4.60
C VAL A 116 0.65 -6.45 3.12
N SER A 117 0.21 -5.54 2.27
CA SER A 117 0.15 -5.73 0.82
C SER A 117 0.59 -4.45 0.13
N SER A 118 1.83 -4.44 -0.37
CA SER A 118 2.33 -3.36 -1.22
C SER A 118 1.82 -3.54 -2.65
N CYS A 119 1.77 -2.43 -3.38
CA CYS A 119 1.35 -2.40 -4.76
C CYS A 119 2.55 -2.51 -5.72
N GLU A 120 2.25 -2.67 -7.00
CA GLU A 120 3.22 -2.72 -8.11
C GLU A 120 4.31 -3.82 -8.01
N GLY A 121 4.16 -4.73 -7.05
CA GLY A 121 5.13 -5.76 -6.70
C GLY A 121 6.39 -5.19 -6.04
N ASP A 122 6.25 -4.14 -5.24
CA ASP A 122 7.35 -3.52 -4.47
C ASP A 122 7.69 -4.32 -3.22
N VAL A 123 8.70 -5.18 -3.32
CA VAL A 123 9.08 -6.11 -2.24
C VAL A 123 9.61 -5.35 -1.02
N LEU A 124 10.50 -4.38 -1.22
CA LEU A 124 11.05 -3.58 -0.11
C LEU A 124 9.98 -2.70 0.53
N GLY A 125 9.00 -2.24 -0.25
CA GLY A 125 7.80 -1.59 0.27
C GLY A 125 7.01 -2.47 1.22
N ALA A 126 6.74 -3.73 0.85
CA ALA A 126 6.05 -4.69 1.71
C ALA A 126 6.85 -5.00 2.98
N VAL A 127 8.17 -5.16 2.86
CA VAL A 127 9.07 -5.37 4.01
C VAL A 127 9.01 -4.18 4.96
N LEU A 128 9.09 -2.95 4.44
CA LEU A 128 9.00 -1.74 5.25
C LEU A 128 7.66 -1.64 5.98
N MET A 129 6.54 -1.80 5.25
CA MET A 129 5.21 -1.78 5.85
C MET A 129 5.05 -2.83 6.97
N GLN A 130 5.67 -4.00 6.81
CA GLN A 130 5.70 -5.04 7.84
C GLN A 130 6.54 -4.63 9.06
N MET A 131 7.68 -3.96 8.86
CA MET A 131 8.47 -3.38 9.95
C MET A 131 7.65 -2.34 10.72
N GLU A 132 7.00 -1.42 10.03
CA GLU A 132 6.18 -0.35 10.63
C GLU A 132 4.99 -0.90 11.42
N THR A 133 4.32 -1.93 10.89
CA THR A 133 3.21 -2.65 11.55
C THR A 133 3.69 -3.43 12.78
N SER A 134 4.97 -3.81 12.83
CA SER A 134 5.56 -4.55 13.95
C SER A 134 6.10 -3.62 15.04
N LEU A 135 6.60 -2.44 14.65
CA LEU A 135 7.10 -1.41 15.56
C LEU A 135 5.97 -0.57 16.19
N SER A 136 4.81 -0.51 15.53
CA SER A 136 3.67 0.26 16.01
C SER A 136 2.37 -0.53 15.95
N GLY A 137 1.35 -0.10 16.69
CA GLY A 137 -0.01 -0.60 16.49
C GLY A 137 -0.71 -0.04 15.25
N GLY A 138 -0.05 0.85 14.48
CA GLY A 138 -0.62 1.54 13.33
C GLY A 138 -0.80 0.65 12.11
N ILE A 139 -1.47 1.18 11.09
CA ILE A 139 -1.64 0.53 9.79
C ILE A 139 -0.96 1.41 8.74
N PRO A 140 0.01 0.88 7.98
CA PRO A 140 0.73 1.64 6.98
C PRO A 140 -0.12 1.86 5.72
N PHE A 141 0.15 2.97 5.04
CA PHE A 141 -0.39 3.32 3.73
C PHE A 141 0.76 3.45 2.74
N PHE A 142 0.77 2.57 1.74
CA PHE A 142 1.75 2.60 0.66
C PHE A 142 1.30 3.56 -0.44
N ALA A 143 2.14 4.51 -0.80
CA ALA A 143 1.74 5.62 -1.66
C ALA A 143 2.89 6.16 -2.53
N ASP A 144 2.50 6.78 -3.64
CA ASP A 144 3.35 7.66 -4.44
C ASP A 144 3.41 9.05 -3.81
N LEU A 145 4.57 9.72 -3.88
CA LEU A 145 4.63 11.18 -3.72
C LEU A 145 4.38 11.83 -5.09
N ILE A 146 3.21 12.45 -5.26
CA ILE A 146 2.74 12.89 -6.59
C ILE A 146 2.83 14.39 -6.83
N SER A 147 2.88 15.21 -5.77
CA SER A 147 3.04 16.66 -5.89
C SER A 147 3.52 17.27 -4.58
N PHE A 148 4.09 18.47 -4.66
CA PHE A 148 4.54 19.24 -3.50
C PHE A 148 4.35 20.74 -3.74
N ASP A 149 4.28 21.49 -2.64
CA ASP A 149 4.09 22.94 -2.60
C ASP A 149 5.08 23.54 -1.58
N TYR A 150 6.04 24.32 -2.05
CA TYR A 150 7.08 24.93 -1.22
C TYR A 150 6.53 26.02 -0.31
N ASP A 151 5.55 26.80 -0.77
CA ASP A 151 5.00 27.92 -0.01
C ASP A 151 4.14 27.41 1.16
N GLN A 152 3.40 26.32 0.94
CA GLN A 152 2.57 25.69 1.97
C GLN A 152 3.34 24.67 2.84
N ASN A 153 4.57 24.33 2.44
CA ASN A 153 5.38 23.25 3.00
C ASN A 153 4.64 21.89 3.04
N THR A 154 3.99 21.53 1.94
CA THR A 154 3.16 20.32 1.87
C THR A 154 3.51 19.42 0.69
N ALA A 155 3.26 18.12 0.81
CA ALA A 155 3.24 17.19 -0.31
C ALA A 155 1.99 16.31 -0.29
N VAL A 156 1.60 15.85 -1.47
CA VAL A 156 0.48 14.94 -1.66
C VAL A 156 1.02 13.53 -1.88
N LEU A 157 0.60 12.64 -0.99
CA LEU A 157 0.81 11.22 -1.09
C LEU A 157 -0.46 10.58 -1.64
N TRP A 158 -0.34 9.63 -2.54
CA TRP A 158 -1.52 9.08 -3.22
C TRP A 158 -1.30 7.64 -3.66
N HIS A 159 -2.37 6.84 -3.64
CA HIS A 159 -2.41 5.57 -4.35
C HIS A 159 -3.80 5.35 -4.98
N CYS A 160 -3.89 4.40 -5.91
CA CYS A 160 -5.04 4.18 -6.76
C CYS A 160 -6.22 3.42 -6.11
N GLY A 161 -6.24 3.28 -4.78
CA GLY A 161 -7.33 2.58 -4.08
C GLY A 161 -6.92 1.56 -3.05
N ALA A 162 -5.61 1.41 -2.78
CA ALA A 162 -5.08 0.43 -1.85
C ALA A 162 -4.96 0.94 -0.41
N ALA A 163 -5.50 2.13 -0.09
CA ALA A 163 -5.50 2.63 1.26
C ALA A 163 -6.43 1.79 2.17
N PRO A 164 -5.98 1.45 3.39
CA PRO A 164 -6.83 0.78 4.37
C PRO A 164 -7.91 1.72 4.91
N SER A 165 -9.19 1.32 4.90
CA SER A 165 -10.26 2.17 5.46
C SER A 165 -10.14 2.41 6.97
N ALA A 166 -9.32 1.64 7.70
CA ALA A 166 -9.01 1.88 9.10
C ALA A 166 -8.26 3.21 9.36
N ILE A 167 -7.71 3.84 8.32
CA ILE A 167 -7.13 5.19 8.40
C ILE A 167 -8.05 6.28 7.82
N CYS A 168 -9.32 5.97 7.52
CA CYS A 168 -10.29 6.98 7.11
C CYS A 168 -10.54 7.98 8.26
N ARG A 169 -10.90 9.22 7.89
CA ARG A 169 -11.29 10.27 8.82
C ARG A 169 -12.58 9.89 9.56
N LYS A 170 -13.58 9.41 8.82
CA LYS A 170 -14.85 8.88 9.30
C LYS A 170 -15.31 7.77 8.38
N PHE A 171 -15.84 6.69 8.95
CA PHE A 171 -16.28 5.55 8.15
C PHE A 171 -17.47 5.91 7.25
N GLU A 172 -18.33 6.83 7.68
CA GLU A 172 -19.50 7.31 6.93
C GLU A 172 -19.12 8.02 5.62
N GLU A 173 -17.87 8.48 5.49
CA GLU A 173 -17.36 9.14 4.29
C GLU A 173 -16.80 8.14 3.25
N THR A 174 -16.71 6.86 3.62
CA THR A 174 -16.19 5.82 2.72
C THR A 174 -17.20 5.41 1.67
N THR A 175 -16.75 5.41 0.41
CA THR A 175 -17.57 5.01 -0.75
C THR A 175 -16.83 3.99 -1.60
N LEU A 176 -17.45 2.81 -1.78
CA LEU A 176 -16.99 1.82 -2.74
C LEU A 176 -17.49 2.18 -4.14
N ASN A 177 -16.56 2.54 -5.01
CA ASN A 177 -16.81 3.01 -6.37
C ASN A 177 -16.13 2.13 -7.43
N GLN A 178 -16.54 2.31 -8.68
CA GLN A 178 -15.82 1.71 -9.81
C GLN A 178 -14.41 2.29 -9.92
N HIS A 179 -13.45 1.45 -10.29
CA HIS A 179 -12.07 1.89 -10.41
C HIS A 179 -11.91 2.95 -11.51
N PHE A 180 -11.25 4.06 -11.17
CA PHE A 180 -11.16 5.25 -12.02
C PHE A 180 -10.14 5.18 -13.17
N ARG A 181 -9.29 4.13 -13.28
CA ARG A 181 -8.32 3.99 -14.39
C ARG A 181 -8.45 2.69 -15.19
N VAL A 182 -8.82 1.58 -14.53
CA VAL A 182 -8.91 0.26 -15.18
C VAL A 182 -9.81 0.32 -16.42
N ASP A 183 -9.31 -0.20 -17.55
CA ASP A 183 -9.97 -0.23 -18.86
C ASP A 183 -10.49 1.14 -19.36
N GLY A 184 -9.79 2.22 -19.02
CA GLY A 184 -10.20 3.59 -19.35
C GLY A 184 -11.11 4.24 -18.30
N GLY A 185 -11.28 3.60 -17.14
CA GLY A 185 -11.87 4.18 -15.94
C GLY A 185 -13.40 4.16 -15.89
N ASN A 186 -13.95 4.04 -14.67
CA ASN A 186 -15.38 4.08 -14.38
C ASN A 186 -16.22 3.06 -15.18
N LYS A 187 -15.64 1.89 -15.47
CA LYS A 187 -16.31 0.80 -16.20
C LYS A 187 -16.45 -0.48 -15.40
N LYS A 188 -15.41 -0.82 -14.64
CA LYS A 188 -15.29 -2.02 -13.81
C LYS A 188 -14.26 -1.85 -12.70
N GLY A 189 -14.15 -2.86 -11.84
CA GLY A 189 -13.25 -2.88 -10.71
C GLY A 189 -13.77 -2.11 -9.51
N LEU A 190 -13.07 -2.25 -8.39
CA LEU A 190 -13.45 -1.68 -7.11
C LEU A 190 -12.33 -0.75 -6.61
N THR A 191 -12.72 0.41 -6.11
CA THR A 191 -11.86 1.36 -5.39
C THR A 191 -12.65 1.88 -4.20
N ASN A 192 -12.08 1.81 -2.99
CA ASN A 192 -12.67 2.43 -1.80
C ASN A 192 -12.09 3.83 -1.63
N GLU A 193 -12.96 4.83 -1.59
CA GLU A 193 -12.58 6.24 -1.62
C GLU A 193 -13.10 6.93 -0.36
N PHE A 194 -12.21 7.69 0.28
CA PHE A 194 -12.48 8.35 1.55
C PHE A 194 -11.40 9.39 1.84
N SER A 195 -11.76 10.38 2.65
CA SER A 195 -10.81 11.27 3.32
C SER A 195 -10.04 10.48 4.38
N MET A 196 -8.72 10.64 4.45
CA MET A 196 -7.89 10.03 5.49
C MET A 196 -7.84 10.92 6.74
N LYS A 197 -7.63 10.30 7.91
CA LYS A 197 -7.56 11.02 9.18
C LYS A 197 -6.34 11.95 9.22
N ALA A 198 -6.47 13.08 9.90
CA ALA A 198 -5.34 13.95 10.20
C ALA A 198 -4.51 13.42 11.38
N GLY A 199 -3.29 13.94 11.55
CA GLY A 199 -2.46 13.69 12.72
C GLY A 199 -1.01 13.37 12.40
N PRO A 200 -0.18 13.10 13.43
CA PRO A 200 1.24 12.82 13.24
C PRO A 200 1.44 11.56 12.39
N ILE A 201 2.43 11.62 11.51
CA ILE A 201 2.84 10.52 10.65
C ILE A 201 4.37 10.38 10.66
N THR A 202 4.81 9.17 10.36
CA THR A 202 6.18 8.90 9.91
C THR A 202 6.09 8.42 8.46
N LEU A 203 6.85 9.05 7.58
CA LEU A 203 7.08 8.58 6.22
C LEU A 203 8.43 7.88 6.18
N ALA A 204 8.48 6.72 5.55
CA ALA A 204 9.71 6.00 5.32
C ALA A 204 9.78 5.38 3.92
N GLN A 205 11.01 5.09 3.47
CA GLN A 205 11.26 4.29 2.29
C GLN A 205 12.53 3.46 2.48
N LEU A 206 12.38 2.15 2.37
CA LEU A 206 13.48 1.18 2.34
C LEU A 206 13.94 1.00 0.90
N ASP A 207 15.24 1.14 0.67
CA ASP A 207 15.84 1.06 -0.65
C ASP A 207 17.20 0.33 -0.59
N GLU A 208 17.63 -0.21 -1.73
CA GLU A 208 18.95 -0.79 -1.89
C GLU A 208 19.98 0.31 -2.19
N ASP A 209 21.18 0.19 -1.63
CA ASP A 209 22.30 1.11 -1.89
C ASP A 209 23.63 0.35 -1.93
N GLY A 210 24.20 0.20 -3.12
CA GLY A 210 25.39 -0.61 -3.36
C GLY A 210 25.20 -2.07 -2.91
N ASP A 211 25.93 -2.49 -1.87
CA ASP A 211 25.84 -3.82 -1.25
C ASP A 211 24.99 -3.85 0.04
N GLY A 212 24.36 -2.72 0.38
CA GLY A 212 23.59 -2.55 1.60
C GLY A 212 22.17 -2.06 1.33
N TYR A 213 21.55 -1.60 2.41
CA TYR A 213 20.24 -0.97 2.42
C TYR A 213 20.36 0.40 3.03
N ARG A 214 19.47 1.30 2.62
CA ARG A 214 19.27 2.61 3.24
C ARG A 214 17.79 2.84 3.49
N MET A 215 17.48 3.72 4.45
CA MET A 215 16.11 4.07 4.78
C MET A 215 15.94 5.57 4.88
N LEU A 216 15.19 6.16 3.96
CA LEU A 216 14.71 7.54 4.10
C LEU A 216 13.69 7.59 5.23
N ILE A 217 13.81 8.55 6.14
CA ILE A 217 12.85 8.76 7.22
C ILE A 217 12.56 10.27 7.33
N ALA A 218 11.27 10.61 7.35
CA ALA A 218 10.79 11.97 7.53
C ALA A 218 9.52 11.98 8.39
N LYS A 219 9.44 12.92 9.33
CA LYS A 219 8.23 13.16 10.12
C LYS A 219 7.37 14.26 9.52
N GLY A 220 6.10 14.20 9.84
CA GLY A 220 5.17 15.26 9.52
C GLY A 220 3.81 15.05 10.16
N ASN A 221 2.85 15.81 9.68
CA ASN A 221 1.47 15.74 10.09
C ASN A 221 0.57 15.66 8.86
N ALA A 222 -0.18 14.56 8.76
CA ALA A 222 -1.27 14.43 7.81
C ALA A 222 -2.32 15.52 8.07
N LEU A 223 -2.65 16.27 7.03
CA LEU A 223 -3.64 17.33 7.09
C LEU A 223 -5.03 16.76 6.83
N ASP A 224 -6.04 17.42 7.39
CA ASP A 224 -7.42 17.15 7.02
C ASP A 224 -7.61 17.46 5.53
N THR A 225 -7.73 16.41 4.72
CA THR A 225 -7.66 16.47 3.26
C THR A 225 -8.95 15.97 2.66
N GLU A 226 -9.72 16.86 2.04
CA GLU A 226 -10.83 16.45 1.19
C GLU A 226 -10.29 15.84 -0.13
N PRO A 227 -10.83 14.69 -0.60
CA PRO A 227 -10.38 14.08 -1.84
C PRO A 227 -10.62 15.00 -3.04
N PHE A 228 -9.54 15.53 -3.61
CA PHE A 228 -9.57 16.34 -4.83
C PHE A 228 -9.22 15.54 -6.09
N ILE A 229 -8.75 14.30 -5.92
CA ILE A 229 -8.56 13.30 -6.98
C ILE A 229 -9.11 11.94 -6.50
N ARG A 230 -9.60 11.13 -7.45
CA ARG A 230 -10.07 9.75 -7.19
C ARG A 230 -8.93 8.87 -6.65
N GLY A 231 -9.25 7.82 -5.90
CA GLY A 231 -8.28 7.05 -5.11
C GLY A 231 -8.16 7.57 -3.67
N ASN A 232 -6.94 7.67 -3.14
CA ASN A 232 -6.71 8.05 -1.75
C ASN A 232 -5.62 9.13 -1.63
N PRO A 233 -5.91 10.42 -1.92
CA PRO A 233 -4.96 11.51 -1.70
C PRO A 233 -4.85 11.88 -0.22
N LEU A 234 -3.62 12.08 0.25
CA LEU A 234 -3.29 12.58 1.60
C LEU A 234 -2.36 13.78 1.46
N ASN A 235 -2.79 14.94 1.94
CA ASN A 235 -1.88 16.09 2.04
C ASN A 235 -1.12 16.00 3.37
N VAL A 236 0.20 16.13 3.32
CA VAL A 236 1.08 16.02 4.48
C VAL A 236 1.92 17.29 4.58
N ARG A 237 1.97 17.89 5.77
CA ARG A 237 2.95 18.92 6.11
C ARG A 237 4.11 18.25 6.83
N PHE A 238 5.31 18.31 6.25
CA PHE A 238 6.50 17.73 6.88
C PHE A 238 7.07 18.68 7.93
N ASP A 239 7.77 18.10 8.91
CA ASP A 239 8.48 18.87 9.95
C ASP A 239 9.71 19.57 9.36
N CYS A 240 10.35 18.93 8.37
CA CYS A 240 11.39 19.54 7.54
C CYS A 240 10.77 20.40 6.43
N SER A 241 11.60 21.20 5.74
CA SER A 241 11.13 21.84 4.51
C SER A 241 10.91 20.80 3.41
N VAL A 242 9.79 20.89 2.69
CA VAL A 242 9.49 19.98 1.57
C VAL A 242 10.51 20.17 0.45
N GLU A 243 11.08 21.36 0.30
CA GLU A 243 12.25 21.59 -0.58
C GLU A 243 13.44 20.70 -0.21
N ARG A 244 13.77 20.60 1.08
CA ARG A 244 14.83 19.70 1.54
C ARG A 244 14.48 18.24 1.29
N LEU A 245 13.25 17.83 1.60
CA LEU A 245 12.78 16.46 1.35
C LEU A 245 12.93 16.07 -0.12
N ILE A 246 12.40 16.91 -1.03
CA ILE A 246 12.48 16.67 -2.47
C ILE A 246 13.92 16.70 -2.95
N ASN A 247 14.74 17.65 -2.49
CA ASN A 247 16.15 17.70 -2.85
C ASN A 247 16.87 16.40 -2.44
N THR A 248 16.70 15.95 -1.19
CA THR A 248 17.27 14.68 -0.71
C THR A 248 16.80 13.50 -1.57
N ILE A 249 15.49 13.39 -1.86
CA ILE A 249 14.95 12.32 -2.70
C ILE A 249 15.65 12.31 -4.08
N MET A 250 15.75 13.48 -4.71
CA MET A 250 16.28 13.60 -6.07
C MET A 250 17.80 13.42 -6.14
N THR A 251 18.55 13.96 -5.19
CA THR A 251 20.02 13.90 -5.21
C THR A 251 20.56 12.57 -4.72
N GLU A 252 19.90 11.94 -3.75
CA GLU A 252 20.27 10.61 -3.25
C GLU A 252 19.68 9.48 -4.12
N GLY A 253 18.73 9.77 -5.01
CA GLY A 253 18.16 8.81 -5.97
C GLY A 253 17.17 7.83 -5.34
N PHE A 254 16.33 8.31 -4.43
CA PHE A 254 15.24 7.54 -3.84
C PHE A 254 14.09 7.31 -4.83
N LYS A 255 13.46 6.14 -4.78
CA LYS A 255 12.35 5.78 -5.67
C LYS A 255 11.05 6.53 -5.31
N HIS A 256 9.99 6.35 -6.09
CA HIS A 256 8.75 7.12 -5.96
C HIS A 256 7.76 6.58 -4.91
N HIS A 257 7.91 5.33 -4.46
CA HIS A 257 7.02 4.70 -3.47
C HIS A 257 7.47 4.88 -2.03
N TYR A 258 6.57 5.34 -1.17
CA TYR A 258 6.81 5.53 0.26
C TYR A 258 5.77 4.78 1.07
N SER A 259 6.12 4.43 2.31
CA SER A 259 5.14 4.02 3.31
C SER A 259 4.89 5.16 4.28
N ILE A 260 3.62 5.40 4.61
CA ILE A 260 3.21 6.38 5.61
C ILE A 260 2.44 5.66 6.69
N ILE A 261 2.83 5.87 7.95
CA ILE A 261 2.10 5.35 9.10
C ILE A 261 1.66 6.46 10.03
N HIS A 262 0.42 6.39 10.53
CA HIS A 262 -0.12 7.30 11.54
C HIS A 262 0.43 6.98 12.94
N ALA A 263 1.73 7.16 13.11
CA ALA A 263 2.47 7.07 14.36
C ALA A 263 3.81 7.81 14.20
N ASP A 264 4.32 8.39 15.29
CA ASP A 264 5.72 8.80 15.35
C ASP A 264 6.54 7.57 15.76
N ILE A 265 7.29 7.01 14.81
CA ILE A 265 8.17 5.86 15.00
C ILE A 265 9.59 6.12 14.48
N GLU A 266 9.98 7.40 14.36
CA GLU A 266 11.30 7.77 13.83
C GLU A 266 12.44 7.12 14.63
N ASN A 267 12.35 7.17 15.97
CA ASN A 267 13.40 6.61 16.84
C ASN A 267 13.48 5.09 16.74
N GLU A 268 12.33 4.42 16.66
CA GLU A 268 12.20 2.98 16.50
C GLU A 268 12.79 2.52 15.16
N LEU A 269 12.52 3.25 14.07
CA LEU A 269 13.11 2.98 12.76
C LEU A 269 14.63 3.22 12.76
N ILE A 270 15.12 4.26 13.43
CA ILE A 270 16.56 4.51 13.57
C ILE A 270 17.25 3.36 14.33
N GLU A 271 16.63 2.88 15.41
CA GLU A 271 17.19 1.77 16.19
C GLU A 271 17.16 0.46 15.38
N LEU A 272 16.06 0.20 14.65
CA LEU A 272 15.97 -0.95 13.74
C LEU A 272 17.05 -0.88 12.65
N CYS A 273 17.28 0.31 12.07
CA CYS A 273 18.34 0.52 11.09
C CYS A 273 19.71 0.15 11.65
N ARG A 274 20.00 0.53 12.90
CA ARG A 274 21.25 0.14 13.59
C ARG A 274 21.35 -1.38 13.75
N TRP A 275 20.29 -2.07 14.16
CA TRP A 275 20.32 -3.52 14.36
C TRP A 275 20.51 -4.29 13.06
N LEU A 276 19.91 -3.83 11.97
CA LEU A 276 19.94 -4.50 10.67
C LEU A 276 21.09 -4.02 9.76
N GLY A 277 21.87 -3.02 10.19
CA GLY A 277 22.92 -2.42 9.37
C GLY A 277 22.38 -1.70 8.13
N ILE A 278 21.21 -1.07 8.26
CA ILE A 278 20.60 -0.21 7.23
C ILE A 278 21.07 1.22 7.50
N THR A 279 21.50 1.95 6.46
CA THR A 279 21.92 3.35 6.60
C THR A 279 20.70 4.27 6.71
N PRO A 280 20.44 4.93 7.85
CA PRO A 280 19.33 5.87 7.94
C PRO A 280 19.67 7.19 7.24
N VAL A 281 18.74 7.69 6.42
CA VAL A 281 18.79 9.03 5.80
C VAL A 281 17.66 9.86 6.40
N LEU A 282 18.01 10.68 7.39
CA LEU A 282 17.05 11.50 8.13
C LEU A 282 16.86 12.85 7.44
N VAL A 283 15.61 13.18 7.12
CA VAL A 283 15.27 14.51 6.60
C VAL A 283 14.72 15.36 7.74
N LYS A 284 15.60 16.18 8.32
CA LYS A 284 15.31 17.13 9.40
C LYS A 284 15.28 18.55 8.89
#